data_AF-I8U3M2-F1
#
_entry.id   AF-I8U3M2-F1
#
_cell.length_a   1.000
_cell.length_b   1.000
_cell.length_c   1.000
_cell.angle_alpha   90.00
_cell.angle_beta   90.00
_cell.angle_gamma   90.00
#
_symmetry.space_group_name_H-M   'P 1'
#
loop_
_entity.id
_entity.type
_entity.pdbx_description
1 polymer ?
#
loop_
_entity_poly.entity_id
_entity_poly.type
_entity_poly.pdbx_seq_one_letter_code
_entity_poly.pdbx_strand_id
1 'polypeptide(L)'
;MVNQVFKHIREHTKKQKPEPLSSLVPSLSVETALRALIPAKPLASALLDVYFESFENTHRVIHIPSFKEEFEAFWRSPETLSLSWVTNLVIILRLGLLAHPDRESISHGASPEWLQRIESQGLQLAELVSHCRSSESRPSLECIQTQCLLVMARITDGSKATVAWRLAGQLIQTCLIMGLHQEPELFGGTMSIFDAEMRRRLWTAALDSILCEDMGACLLDGAKSSTSCTYLSVT
;
A
#
# COMPACT_ATOMS: atom_id res chain seq x y z
N MET A 1 -28.44 32.02 -24.11
CA MET A 1 -28.85 31.33 -22.87
C MET A 1 -27.69 30.61 -22.16
N VAL A 2 -26.86 29.85 -22.89
CA VAL A 2 -25.71 29.09 -22.33
C VAL A 2 -24.66 29.96 -21.61
N ASN A 3 -24.33 31.14 -22.15
CA ASN A 3 -23.31 32.02 -21.54
C ASN A 3 -23.72 32.65 -20.21
N GLN A 4 -25.02 32.77 -19.92
CA GLN A 4 -25.50 33.30 -18.63
C GLN A 4 -25.39 32.24 -17.53
N VAL A 5 -25.62 30.97 -17.87
CA VAL A 5 -25.47 29.83 -16.96
C VAL A 5 -24.00 29.69 -16.52
N PHE A 6 -23.05 29.77 -17.46
CA PHE A 6 -21.62 29.70 -17.13
C PHE A 6 -21.13 30.87 -16.28
N LYS A 7 -21.70 32.07 -16.46
CA LYS A 7 -21.39 33.23 -15.61
C LYS A 7 -21.90 33.05 -14.18
N HIS A 8 -23.12 32.55 -14.02
CA HIS A 8 -23.73 32.28 -12.71
C HIS A 8 -22.97 31.20 -11.94
N ILE A 9 -22.55 30.12 -12.61
CA ILE A 9 -21.72 29.06 -12.00
C ILE A 9 -20.37 29.62 -11.51
N ARG A 10 -19.75 30.51 -12.29
CA ARG A 10 -18.45 31.13 -11.95
C ARG A 10 -18.55 32.13 -10.81
N GLU A 11 -19.70 32.77 -10.62
CA GLU A 11 -19.96 33.70 -9.52
C GLU A 11 -20.29 32.95 -8.21
N HIS A 12 -20.96 31.80 -8.28
CA HIS A 12 -21.21 30.94 -7.13
C HIS A 12 -19.95 30.22 -6.62
N THR A 13 -19.05 29.80 -7.52
CA THR A 13 -17.77 29.17 -7.14
C THR A 13 -16.76 30.14 -6.51
N LYS A 14 -16.92 31.46 -6.70
CA LYS A 14 -16.06 32.47 -6.04
C LYS A 14 -16.48 32.83 -4.62
N LYS A 15 -17.72 32.51 -4.19
CA LYS A 15 -18.25 32.93 -2.88
C LYS A 15 -18.21 31.86 -1.80
N GLN A 16 -17.88 30.62 -2.13
CA GLN A 16 -17.62 29.58 -1.14
C GLN A 16 -16.13 29.22 -1.20
N LYS A 17 -15.34 29.80 -0.29
CA LYS A 17 -14.14 29.15 0.20
C LYS A 17 -14.53 28.40 1.48
N PRO A 18 -14.99 27.15 1.40
CA PRO A 18 -15.09 26.33 2.59
C PRO A 18 -13.65 26.02 3.03
N GLU A 19 -13.28 26.42 4.25
CA GLU A 19 -12.18 25.74 4.92
C GLU A 19 -12.57 24.27 5.07
N PRO A 20 -11.71 23.31 4.70
CA PRO A 20 -12.13 21.92 4.59
C PRO A 20 -12.17 21.28 5.98
N LEU A 21 -13.34 21.34 6.61
CA LEU A 21 -13.72 20.49 7.75
C LEU A 21 -13.96 19.01 7.34
N SER A 22 -13.74 18.65 6.07
CA SER A 22 -13.93 17.30 5.51
C SER A 22 -12.67 16.42 5.50
N SER A 23 -11.47 16.97 5.72
CA SER A 23 -10.22 16.18 5.67
C SER A 23 -9.86 15.52 7.01
N LEU A 24 -10.37 16.02 8.13
CA LEU A 24 -10.00 15.58 9.48
C LEU A 24 -10.87 14.44 10.02
N VAL A 25 -12.12 14.31 9.56
CA VAL A 25 -13.05 13.29 10.08
C VAL A 25 -12.83 11.89 9.47
N PRO A 26 -12.59 11.75 8.14
CA PRO A 26 -12.22 10.47 7.56
C PRO A 26 -10.82 10.01 8.02
N SER A 27 -9.87 10.93 8.13
CA SER A 27 -8.48 10.57 8.46
C SER A 27 -8.33 10.05 9.88
N LEU A 28 -8.91 10.74 10.88
CA LEU A 28 -8.81 10.32 12.28
C LEU A 28 -9.51 8.97 12.54
N SER A 29 -10.64 8.72 11.87
CA SER A 29 -11.35 7.44 11.97
C SER A 29 -10.61 6.29 11.28
N VAL A 30 -10.00 6.56 10.11
CA VAL A 30 -9.20 5.57 9.36
C VAL A 30 -7.90 5.23 10.09
N GLU A 31 -7.21 6.23 10.63
CA GLU A 31 -5.99 6.04 11.41
C GLU A 31 -6.25 5.18 12.67
N THR A 32 -7.32 5.50 13.41
CA THR A 32 -7.74 4.69 14.56
C THR A 32 -8.08 3.25 14.14
N ALA A 33 -8.80 3.08 13.03
CA ALA A 33 -9.16 1.76 12.52
C ALA A 33 -7.93 0.94 12.09
N LEU A 34 -6.96 1.55 11.42
CA LEU A 34 -5.71 0.90 11.03
C LEU A 34 -4.87 0.48 12.23
N ARG A 35 -4.72 1.36 13.23
CA ARG A 35 -4.00 1.00 14.46
C ARG A 35 -4.69 -0.14 15.22
N ALA A 36 -6.02 -0.20 15.21
CA ALA A 36 -6.77 -1.30 15.80
C ALA A 36 -6.60 -2.65 15.06
N LEU A 37 -6.03 -2.64 13.85
CA LEU A 37 -5.66 -3.86 13.12
C LEU A 37 -4.25 -4.36 13.44
N ILE A 38 -3.46 -3.64 14.22
CA ILE A 38 -2.13 -4.10 14.62
C ILE A 38 -2.28 -5.04 15.83
N PRO A 39 -1.86 -6.32 15.72
CA PRO A 39 -1.98 -7.28 16.81
C PRO A 39 -0.92 -7.06 17.88
N ALA A 40 -0.91 -7.92 18.91
CA ALA A 40 0.16 -7.97 19.88
C ALA A 40 1.52 -8.19 19.20
N LYS A 41 2.57 -7.59 19.77
CA LYS A 41 3.93 -7.58 19.21
C LYS A 41 4.46 -8.94 18.75
N PRO A 42 4.27 -10.06 19.50
CA PRO A 42 4.79 -11.36 19.08
C PRO A 42 4.21 -11.83 17.75
N LEU A 43 2.90 -11.69 17.57
CA LEU A 43 2.22 -12.04 16.32
C LEU A 43 2.60 -11.08 15.19
N ALA A 44 2.68 -9.78 15.47
CA ALA A 44 3.11 -8.79 14.49
C ALA A 44 4.53 -9.07 13.99
N SER A 45 5.44 -9.44 14.90
CA SER A 45 6.83 -9.78 14.57
C SER A 45 6.92 -11.03 13.71
N ALA A 46 6.20 -12.10 14.07
CA ALA A 46 6.21 -13.33 13.30
C ALA A 46 5.71 -13.12 11.86
N LEU A 47 4.64 -12.34 11.68
CA LEU A 47 4.10 -12.00 10.37
C LEU A 47 5.03 -11.08 9.57
N LEU A 48 5.72 -10.16 10.23
CA LEU A 48 6.73 -9.29 9.62
C LEU A 48 7.91 -10.11 9.09
N ASP A 49 8.38 -11.10 9.86
CA ASP A 49 9.48 -11.97 9.44
C ASP A 49 9.07 -12.81 8.22
N VAL A 50 7.86 -13.37 8.22
CA VAL A 50 7.31 -14.09 7.06
C VAL A 50 7.25 -13.21 5.81
N TYR A 51 6.87 -11.94 5.97
CA TYR A 51 6.88 -10.99 4.86
C TYR A 51 8.29 -10.78 4.29
N PHE A 52 9.29 -10.55 5.16
CA PHE A 52 10.66 -10.34 4.72
C PHE A 52 11.24 -11.56 4.01
N GLU A 53 10.93 -12.76 4.49
CA GLU A 53 11.37 -14.02 3.87
C GLU A 53 10.69 -14.28 2.52
N SER A 54 9.40 -13.99 2.41
CA SER A 54 8.59 -14.37 1.24
C SER A 54 8.58 -13.35 0.12
N PHE A 55 8.63 -12.05 0.45
CA PHE A 55 8.41 -10.98 -0.53
C PHE A 55 9.61 -10.07 -0.71
N GLU A 56 10.26 -9.63 0.37
CA GLU A 56 11.28 -8.57 0.32
C GLU A 56 12.59 -9.02 -0.35
N ASN A 57 12.84 -10.33 -0.41
CA ASN A 57 13.93 -10.92 -1.18
C ASN A 57 13.82 -10.62 -2.69
N THR A 58 12.58 -10.59 -3.20
CA THR A 58 12.27 -10.34 -4.61
C THR A 58 11.89 -8.89 -4.86
N HIS A 59 10.96 -8.37 -4.06
CA HIS A 59 10.37 -7.04 -4.20
C HIS A 59 10.90 -6.13 -3.10
N ARG A 60 11.97 -5.39 -3.39
CA ARG A 60 12.70 -4.56 -2.41
C ARG A 60 12.01 -3.24 -2.07
N VAL A 61 10.73 -3.28 -1.71
CA VAL A 61 9.87 -2.11 -1.47
C VAL A 61 10.25 -1.37 -0.18
N ILE A 62 10.74 -2.08 0.83
CA ILE A 62 10.99 -1.56 2.17
C ILE A 62 12.49 -1.60 2.49
N HIS A 63 12.99 -0.52 3.09
CA HIS A 63 14.31 -0.56 3.69
C HIS A 63 14.26 -1.30 5.03
N ILE A 64 14.59 -2.59 5.01
CA ILE A 64 14.47 -3.50 6.18
C ILE A 64 15.09 -2.90 7.46
N PRO A 65 16.33 -2.38 7.48
CA PRO A 65 16.93 -1.86 8.72
C PRO A 65 16.11 -0.75 9.35
N SER A 66 15.74 0.28 8.57
CA SER A 66 14.94 1.40 9.05
C SER A 66 13.56 0.96 9.50
N PHE A 67 12.91 0.07 8.74
CA PHE A 67 11.58 -0.41 9.10
C PHE A 67 11.59 -1.22 10.39
N LYS A 68 12.62 -2.03 10.66
CA LYS A 68 12.77 -2.75 11.94
C LYS A 68 12.96 -1.79 13.12
N GLU A 69 13.72 -0.71 12.93
CA GLU A 69 13.89 0.33 13.97
C GLU A 69 12.56 1.04 14.26
N GLU A 70 11.83 1.44 13.23
CA GLU A 70 10.49 2.05 13.35
C GLU A 70 9.47 1.09 13.97
N PHE A 71 9.52 -0.19 13.59
CA PHE A 71 8.69 -1.24 14.17
C PHE A 71 8.93 -1.35 15.68
N GLU A 72 10.18 -1.38 16.13
CA GLU A 72 10.50 -1.38 17.55
C GLU A 72 10.05 -0.08 18.25
N ALA A 73 10.12 1.06 17.56
CA ALA A 73 9.66 2.35 18.08
C ALA A 73 8.14 2.42 18.24
N PHE A 74 7.36 1.75 17.40
CA PHE A 74 5.89 1.75 17.45
C PHE A 74 5.34 1.39 18.84
N TRP A 75 5.91 0.37 19.50
CA TRP A 75 5.46 -0.03 20.85
C TRP A 75 5.92 0.92 21.97
N ARG A 76 6.88 1.81 21.69
CA ARG A 76 7.35 2.83 22.65
C ARG A 76 6.57 4.13 22.49
N SER A 77 6.38 4.55 21.25
CA SER A 77 5.82 5.84 20.85
C SER A 77 4.99 5.71 19.56
N PRO A 78 3.78 5.13 19.62
CA PRO A 78 2.99 4.83 18.40
C PRO A 78 2.55 6.08 17.63
N GLU A 79 2.43 7.23 18.31
CA GLU A 79 1.99 8.51 17.73
C GLU A 79 3.07 9.18 16.87
N THR A 80 4.33 8.74 16.93
CA THR A 80 5.42 9.37 16.16
C THR A 80 5.52 8.85 14.74
N LEU A 81 4.82 7.76 14.40
CA LEU A 81 4.89 7.12 13.10
C LEU A 81 3.79 7.64 12.17
N SER A 82 4.15 7.82 10.90
CA SER A 82 3.24 8.35 9.89
C SER A 82 2.06 7.38 9.64
N LEU A 83 0.93 7.93 9.20
CA LEU A 83 -0.21 7.11 8.78
C LEU A 83 0.17 6.16 7.62
N SER A 84 1.06 6.59 6.72
CA SER A 84 1.57 5.75 5.63
C SER A 84 2.39 4.58 6.17
N TRP A 85 3.22 4.79 7.19
CA TRP A 85 3.95 3.71 7.86
C TRP A 85 3.01 2.69 8.52
N VAL A 86 2.01 3.18 9.28
CA VAL A 86 0.99 2.32 9.91
C VAL A 86 0.24 1.50 8.86
N THR A 87 -0.09 2.14 7.74
CA THR A 87 -0.74 1.48 6.60
C THR A 87 0.15 0.40 6.00
N ASN A 88 1.43 0.69 5.77
CA ASN A 88 2.41 -0.27 5.27
C ASN A 88 2.51 -1.48 6.20
N LEU A 89 2.56 -1.26 7.52
CA LEU A 89 2.58 -2.35 8.48
C LEU A 89 1.32 -3.22 8.36
N VAL A 90 0.12 -2.65 8.28
CA VAL A 90 -1.11 -3.43 8.12
C VAL A 90 -1.08 -4.28 6.83
N ILE A 91 -0.59 -3.73 5.72
CA ILE A 91 -0.46 -4.48 4.45
C ILE A 91 0.57 -5.61 4.61
N ILE A 92 1.72 -5.33 5.22
CA ILE A 92 2.79 -6.31 5.48
C ILE A 92 2.27 -7.46 6.35
N LEU A 93 1.52 -7.17 7.41
CA LEU A 93 0.89 -8.19 8.25
C LEU A 93 -0.09 -9.05 7.44
N ARG A 94 -0.85 -8.43 6.52
CA ARG A 94 -1.75 -9.17 5.63
C ARG A 94 -1.00 -10.04 4.63
N LEU A 95 0.10 -9.55 4.06
CA LEU A 95 0.99 -10.34 3.20
C LEU A 95 1.61 -11.53 3.96
N GLY A 96 2.07 -11.30 5.19
CA GLY A 96 2.56 -12.36 6.07
C GLY A 96 1.49 -13.44 6.31
N LEU A 97 0.23 -13.05 6.55
CA LEU A 97 -0.88 -13.99 6.69
C LEU A 97 -1.19 -14.77 5.39
N LEU A 98 -1.02 -14.14 4.23
CA LEU A 98 -1.24 -14.78 2.93
C LEU A 98 -0.14 -15.80 2.62
N ALA A 99 1.12 -15.48 2.95
CA ALA A 99 2.28 -16.33 2.67
C ALA A 99 2.60 -17.35 3.77
N HIS A 100 1.97 -17.26 4.95
CA HIS A 100 2.33 -18.17 6.03
C HIS A 100 2.03 -19.64 5.67
N PRO A 101 3.01 -20.56 5.82
CA PRO A 101 2.90 -21.94 5.36
C PRO A 101 1.83 -22.74 6.13
N ASP A 102 1.60 -22.40 7.40
CA ASP A 102 0.58 -23.03 8.24
C ASP A 102 -0.43 -21.98 8.72
N ARG A 103 -1.46 -21.70 7.91
CA ARG A 103 -2.49 -20.71 8.25
C ARG A 103 -3.30 -21.11 9.48
N GLU A 104 -3.41 -22.40 9.77
CA GLU A 104 -4.13 -22.92 10.93
C GLU A 104 -3.37 -22.59 12.22
N SER A 105 -2.04 -22.74 12.23
CA SER A 105 -1.21 -22.40 13.40
C SER A 105 -1.31 -20.93 13.81
N ILE A 106 -1.30 -19.99 12.84
CA ILE A 106 -1.54 -18.58 13.16
C ILE A 106 -2.96 -18.37 13.66
N SER A 107 -3.93 -19.09 13.09
CA SER A 107 -5.32 -18.96 13.51
C SER A 107 -5.54 -19.36 14.97
N HIS A 108 -4.68 -20.23 15.51
CA HIS A 108 -4.66 -20.57 16.94
C HIS A 108 -3.92 -19.53 17.82
N GLY A 109 -2.90 -18.87 17.28
CA GLY A 109 -2.14 -17.83 17.99
C GLY A 109 -2.78 -16.44 17.96
N ALA A 110 -3.76 -16.23 17.08
CA ALA A 110 -4.46 -14.97 16.88
C ALA A 110 -5.92 -15.04 17.35
N SER A 111 -6.48 -13.91 17.78
CA SER A 111 -7.92 -13.83 18.07
C SER A 111 -8.73 -14.00 16.76
N PRO A 112 -9.79 -14.83 16.74
CA PRO A 112 -10.68 -14.96 15.59
C PRO A 112 -11.27 -13.62 15.13
N GLU A 113 -11.57 -12.73 16.09
CA GLU A 113 -12.08 -11.39 15.80
C GLU A 113 -11.05 -10.54 15.05
N TRP A 114 -9.78 -10.61 15.46
CA TRP A 114 -8.70 -9.87 14.80
C TRP A 114 -8.49 -10.39 13.37
N LEU A 115 -8.44 -11.72 13.19
CA LEU A 115 -8.30 -12.36 11.87
C LEU A 115 -9.41 -11.90 10.94
N GLN A 116 -10.67 -11.99 11.38
CA GLN A 116 -11.81 -11.54 10.59
C GLN A 116 -11.68 -10.06 10.20
N ARG A 117 -11.23 -9.20 11.11
CA ARG A 117 -11.07 -7.77 10.85
C ARG A 117 -9.95 -7.45 9.87
N ILE A 118 -8.76 -8.04 10.03
CA ILE A 118 -7.64 -7.77 9.12
C ILE A 118 -7.92 -8.29 7.71
N GLU A 119 -8.60 -9.45 7.59
CA GLU A 119 -8.97 -10.01 6.29
C GLU A 119 -10.07 -9.20 5.59
N SER A 120 -11.09 -8.75 6.33
CA SER A 120 -12.20 -8.00 5.74
C SER A 120 -11.87 -6.52 5.49
N GLN A 121 -11.10 -5.87 6.36
CA GLN A 121 -10.91 -4.41 6.38
C GLN A 121 -9.49 -3.97 6.02
N GLY A 122 -8.46 -4.77 6.27
CA GLY A 122 -7.05 -4.32 6.18
C GLY A 122 -6.69 -3.71 4.83
N LEU A 123 -6.93 -4.44 3.74
CA LEU A 123 -6.65 -3.93 2.38
C LEU A 123 -7.62 -2.83 1.94
N GLN A 124 -8.85 -2.78 2.48
CA GLN A 124 -9.83 -1.75 2.13
C GLN A 124 -9.45 -0.39 2.74
N LEU A 125 -9.00 -0.40 4.01
CA LEU A 125 -8.51 0.81 4.67
C LEU A 125 -7.20 1.29 4.02
N ALA A 126 -6.31 0.38 3.65
CA ALA A 126 -5.10 0.72 2.92
C ALA A 126 -5.38 1.33 1.53
N GLU A 127 -6.37 0.82 0.80
CA GLU A 127 -6.86 1.43 -0.45
C GLU A 127 -7.35 2.86 -0.25
N LEU A 128 -8.12 3.09 0.82
CA LEU A 128 -8.63 4.42 1.13
C LEU A 128 -7.50 5.41 1.43
N VAL A 129 -6.51 5.00 2.25
CA VAL A 129 -5.32 5.83 2.53
C VAL A 129 -4.56 6.11 1.23
N SER A 130 -4.28 5.09 0.42
CA SER A 130 -3.59 5.23 -0.86
C SER A 130 -4.31 6.22 -1.78
N HIS A 131 -5.64 6.11 -1.90
CA HIS A 131 -6.45 7.02 -2.70
C HIS A 131 -6.33 8.47 -2.20
N CYS A 132 -6.51 8.70 -0.90
CA CYS A 132 -6.39 10.03 -0.31
C CYS A 132 -5.00 10.64 -0.56
N ARG A 133 -3.93 9.88 -0.31
CA ARG A 133 -2.54 10.35 -0.44
C ARG A 133 -2.12 10.58 -1.90
N SER A 134 -2.65 9.78 -2.82
CA SER A 134 -2.39 9.95 -4.27
C SER A 134 -2.98 11.24 -4.86
N SER A 135 -3.97 11.83 -4.18
CA SER A 135 -4.59 13.10 -4.60
C SER A 135 -3.82 14.34 -4.17
N GLU A 136 -2.76 14.17 -3.37
CA GLU A 136 -1.91 15.26 -2.92
C GLU A 136 -1.06 15.82 -4.07
N SER A 137 -0.78 17.12 -4.02
CA SER A 137 -0.04 17.81 -5.09
C SER A 137 1.38 17.27 -5.30
N ARG A 138 1.95 16.60 -4.29
CA ARG A 138 3.27 15.96 -4.30
C ARG A 138 3.20 14.64 -3.54
N PRO A 139 2.96 13.51 -4.21
CA PRO A 139 3.01 12.20 -3.56
C PRO A 139 4.40 11.93 -2.97
N SER A 140 4.46 11.34 -1.78
CA SER A 140 5.72 10.97 -1.11
C SER A 140 6.21 9.59 -1.55
N LEU A 141 7.50 9.28 -1.30
CA LEU A 141 8.02 7.92 -1.53
C LEU A 141 7.27 6.87 -0.69
N GLU A 142 6.86 7.23 0.54
CA GLU A 142 6.01 6.38 1.38
C GLU A 142 4.67 6.06 0.70
N CYS A 143 4.08 7.00 -0.05
CA CYS A 143 2.85 6.74 -0.82
C CYS A 143 3.09 5.68 -1.92
N ILE A 144 4.23 5.75 -2.61
CA ILE A 144 4.61 4.73 -3.60
C ILE A 144 4.84 3.38 -2.93
N GLN A 145 5.51 3.34 -1.78
CA GLN A 145 5.68 2.11 -0.99
C GLN A 145 4.33 1.48 -0.63
N THR A 146 3.39 2.29 -0.13
CA THR A 146 2.02 1.82 0.16
C THR A 146 1.35 1.26 -1.07
N GLN A 147 1.46 1.92 -2.22
CA GLN A 147 0.88 1.45 -3.48
C GLN A 147 1.53 0.13 -3.95
N CYS A 148 2.86 0.00 -3.91
CA CYS A 148 3.58 -1.22 -4.25
C CYS A 148 3.12 -2.40 -3.37
N LEU A 149 3.14 -2.22 -2.04
CA LEU A 149 2.70 -3.25 -1.09
C LEU A 149 1.23 -3.64 -1.32
N LEU A 150 0.37 -2.65 -1.58
CA LEU A 150 -1.05 -2.88 -1.77
C LEU A 150 -1.34 -3.67 -3.05
N VAL A 151 -0.67 -3.34 -4.16
CA VAL A 151 -0.77 -4.10 -5.41
C VAL A 151 -0.31 -5.53 -5.18
N MET A 152 0.85 -5.72 -4.53
CA MET A 152 1.37 -7.04 -4.18
C MET A 152 0.37 -7.85 -3.37
N ALA A 153 -0.19 -7.26 -2.31
CA ALA A 153 -1.18 -7.94 -1.47
C ALA A 153 -2.46 -8.32 -2.24
N ARG A 154 -2.88 -7.50 -3.22
CA ARG A 154 -4.06 -7.78 -4.05
C ARG A 154 -3.81 -8.88 -5.08
N ILE A 155 -2.60 -8.94 -5.63
CA ILE A 155 -2.18 -10.05 -6.51
C ILE A 155 -2.15 -11.35 -5.70
N THR A 156 -1.46 -11.36 -4.55
CA THR A 156 -1.35 -12.53 -3.68
C THR A 156 -2.69 -13.01 -3.14
N ASP A 157 -3.61 -12.10 -2.78
CA ASP A 157 -4.94 -12.46 -2.28
C ASP A 157 -5.82 -13.10 -3.37
N GLY A 158 -5.57 -12.82 -4.66
CA GLY A 158 -6.23 -13.44 -5.82
C GLY A 158 -7.73 -13.16 -5.98
N SER A 159 -8.42 -12.69 -4.94
CA SER A 159 -9.89 -12.56 -4.91
C SER A 159 -10.44 -11.45 -5.80
N LYS A 160 -9.61 -10.44 -6.14
CA LYS A 160 -10.03 -9.22 -6.84
C LYS A 160 -8.99 -8.76 -7.88
N ALA A 161 -8.70 -9.60 -8.87
CA ALA A 161 -7.72 -9.30 -9.91
C ALA A 161 -7.95 -7.96 -10.65
N THR A 162 -9.20 -7.60 -10.94
CA THR A 162 -9.52 -6.29 -11.56
C THR A 162 -9.18 -5.10 -10.67
N VAL A 163 -9.21 -5.28 -9.34
CA VAL A 163 -8.78 -4.26 -8.38
C VAL A 163 -7.26 -4.17 -8.37
N ALA A 164 -6.56 -5.31 -8.34
CA ALA A 164 -5.10 -5.37 -8.44
C ALA A 164 -4.59 -4.63 -9.69
N TRP A 165 -5.17 -4.94 -10.86
CA TRP A 165 -4.82 -4.30 -12.13
C TRP A 165 -5.03 -2.78 -12.12
N ARG A 166 -6.17 -2.32 -11.59
CA ARG A 166 -6.45 -0.88 -11.47
C ARG A 166 -5.42 -0.18 -10.60
N LEU A 167 -5.08 -0.78 -9.46
CA LEU A 167 -4.10 -0.23 -8.54
C LEU A 167 -2.69 -0.23 -9.16
N ALA A 168 -2.31 -1.28 -9.91
CA ALA A 168 -1.05 -1.34 -10.63
C ALA A 168 -0.94 -0.23 -11.69
N GLY A 169 -2.01 0.02 -12.45
CA GLY A 169 -2.09 1.14 -13.39
C GLY A 169 -1.93 2.50 -12.69
N GLN A 170 -2.59 2.69 -11.55
CA GLN A 170 -2.45 3.91 -10.73
C GLN A 170 -1.03 4.08 -10.16
N LEU A 171 -0.40 2.99 -9.73
CA LEU A 171 0.97 2.97 -9.23
C LEU A 171 1.95 3.45 -10.31
N ILE A 172 1.88 2.90 -11.53
CA ILE A 172 2.74 3.35 -12.63
C ILE A 172 2.52 4.81 -12.96
N GLN A 173 1.27 5.27 -13.04
CA GLN A 173 0.98 6.68 -13.27
C GLN A 173 1.60 7.57 -12.18
N THR A 174 1.51 7.18 -10.91
CA THR A 174 2.09 7.94 -9.80
C THR A 174 3.62 7.95 -9.87
N CYS A 175 4.26 6.81 -10.17
CA CYS A 175 5.70 6.71 -10.40
C CYS A 175 6.18 7.61 -11.55
N LEU A 176 5.43 7.66 -12.67
CA LEU A 176 5.74 8.51 -13.81
C LEU A 176 5.62 10.00 -13.45
N ILE A 177 4.55 10.40 -12.76
CA ILE A 177 4.35 11.77 -12.26
C ILE A 177 5.49 12.21 -11.33
N MET A 178 5.97 11.31 -10.47
CA MET A 178 7.07 11.56 -9.55
C MET A 178 8.48 11.46 -10.18
N GLY A 179 8.55 11.07 -11.46
CA GLY A 179 9.83 10.92 -12.17
C GLY A 179 10.67 9.72 -11.70
N LEU A 180 10.06 8.67 -11.13
CA LEU A 180 10.80 7.48 -10.67
C LEU A 180 11.44 6.68 -11.81
N HIS A 181 10.94 6.85 -13.04
CA HIS A 181 11.49 6.27 -14.26
C HIS A 181 12.79 6.94 -14.74
N GLN A 182 13.14 8.09 -14.17
CA GLN A 182 14.35 8.84 -14.55
C GLN A 182 15.50 8.49 -13.62
N GLU A 183 16.71 8.46 -14.17
CA GLU A 183 17.90 8.20 -13.36
C GLU A 183 18.14 9.35 -12.36
N PRO A 184 18.41 9.04 -11.08
CA PRO A 184 18.67 10.03 -10.04
C PRO A 184 19.82 11.00 -10.38
N GLU A 185 20.78 10.55 -11.19
CA GLU A 185 21.95 11.33 -11.62
C GLU A 185 21.58 12.57 -12.44
N LEU A 186 20.40 12.55 -13.07
CA LEU A 186 19.87 13.67 -13.86
C LEU A 186 19.37 14.85 -13.00
N PHE A 187 19.23 14.67 -11.68
CA PHE A 187 18.71 15.69 -10.76
C PHE A 187 19.78 16.60 -10.15
N GLY A 188 20.94 16.75 -10.80
CA GLY A 188 21.94 17.77 -10.46
C GLY A 188 22.59 17.60 -9.08
N GLY A 189 22.67 16.37 -8.57
CA GLY A 189 23.45 16.04 -7.36
C GLY A 189 22.83 16.41 -6.01
N THR A 190 21.56 16.78 -5.96
CA THR A 190 20.87 17.16 -4.69
C THR A 190 20.25 15.99 -3.93
N MET A 191 20.16 14.80 -4.54
CA MET A 191 19.51 13.62 -3.97
C MET A 191 20.52 12.73 -3.23
N SER A 192 20.12 12.23 -2.06
CA SER A 192 20.95 11.28 -1.32
C SER A 192 21.05 9.94 -2.04
N ILE A 193 22.15 9.20 -1.80
CA ILE A 193 22.33 7.84 -2.35
C ILE A 193 21.19 6.92 -1.90
N PHE A 194 20.73 7.09 -0.66
CA PHE A 194 19.61 6.34 -0.10
C PHE A 194 18.32 6.58 -0.88
N ASP A 195 17.95 7.84 -1.11
CA ASP A 195 16.71 8.19 -1.84
C ASP A 195 16.77 7.76 -3.30
N ALA A 196 17.94 7.89 -3.93
CA ALA A 196 18.19 7.43 -5.29
C ALA A 196 17.98 5.91 -5.41
N GLU A 197 18.49 5.14 -4.45
CA GLU A 197 18.34 3.70 -4.41
C GLU A 197 16.89 3.28 -4.12
N MET A 198 16.23 3.91 -3.16
CA MET A 198 14.82 3.64 -2.87
C MET A 198 13.92 3.94 -4.08
N ARG A 199 14.17 5.02 -4.82
CA ARG A 199 13.45 5.33 -6.06
C ARG A 199 13.61 4.23 -7.11
N ARG A 200 14.83 3.74 -7.33
CA ARG A 200 15.10 2.64 -8.28
C ARG A 200 14.35 1.38 -7.89
N ARG A 201 14.43 0.98 -6.61
CA ARG A 201 13.75 -0.21 -6.10
C ARG A 201 12.24 -0.15 -6.27
N LEU A 202 11.64 0.99 -5.96
CA LEU A 202 10.19 1.20 -6.10
C LEU A 202 9.75 1.21 -7.56
N TRP A 203 10.55 1.80 -8.44
CA TRP A 203 10.28 1.74 -9.88
C TRP A 203 10.33 0.30 -10.41
N THR A 204 11.35 -0.47 -10.05
CA THR A 204 11.48 -1.88 -10.43
C THR A 204 10.30 -2.70 -9.90
N ALA A 205 9.98 -2.58 -8.61
CA ALA A 205 8.84 -3.29 -8.02
C ALA A 205 7.51 -2.92 -8.67
N ALA A 206 7.32 -1.66 -9.09
CA ALA A 206 6.14 -1.24 -9.83
C ALA A 206 6.05 -1.88 -11.21
N LEU A 207 7.16 -1.98 -11.94
CA LEU A 207 7.20 -2.67 -13.24
C LEU A 207 6.95 -4.17 -13.09
N ASP A 208 7.60 -4.82 -12.12
CA ASP A 208 7.43 -6.24 -11.84
C ASP A 208 5.97 -6.58 -11.54
N SER A 209 5.27 -5.69 -10.82
CA SER A 209 3.85 -5.88 -10.52
C SER A 209 2.98 -6.01 -11.77
N ILE A 210 3.29 -5.28 -12.85
CA ILE A 210 2.56 -5.35 -14.13
C ILE A 210 2.95 -6.57 -14.96
N LEU A 211 4.22 -6.96 -14.88
CA LEU A 211 4.76 -8.09 -15.65
C LEU A 211 4.41 -9.44 -15.04
N CYS A 212 3.89 -9.47 -13.81
CA CYS A 212 3.44 -10.68 -13.14
C CYS A 212 2.39 -11.43 -14.00
N GLU A 213 2.74 -12.65 -14.44
CA GLU A 213 1.91 -13.49 -15.32
C GLU A 213 0.51 -13.75 -14.74
N ASP A 214 0.41 -13.81 -13.40
CA ASP A 214 -0.84 -13.97 -12.68
C ASP A 214 -1.85 -12.84 -12.98
N MET A 215 -1.37 -11.61 -13.23
CA MET A 215 -2.26 -10.51 -13.62
C MET A 215 -2.85 -10.76 -15.02
N GLY A 216 -2.07 -11.28 -15.95
CA GLY A 216 -2.51 -11.62 -17.30
C GLY A 216 -3.52 -12.77 -17.31
N ALA A 217 -3.22 -13.85 -16.57
CA ALA A 217 -4.12 -15.01 -16.44
C ALA A 217 -5.45 -14.64 -15.79
N CYS A 218 -5.44 -13.88 -14.70
CA CYS A 218 -6.68 -13.48 -14.01
C CYS A 218 -7.59 -12.56 -14.85
N LEU A 219 -7.03 -11.79 -15.78
CA LEU A 219 -7.79 -10.93 -16.69
C LEU A 219 -8.46 -11.73 -17.82
N LEU A 220 -7.78 -12.76 -18.33
CA LEU A 220 -8.27 -13.60 -19.42
C LEU A 220 -9.31 -14.61 -18.94
N ASP A 221 -9.16 -15.13 -17.72
CA ASP A 221 -10.02 -16.21 -17.18
C ASP A 221 -11.32 -15.74 -16.52
N GLY A 222 -11.66 -14.45 -16.60
CA GLY A 222 -13.00 -13.94 -16.30
C GLY A 222 -13.65 -14.58 -15.07
N ALA A 223 -13.04 -14.41 -13.89
CA ALA A 223 -13.59 -14.82 -12.59
C ALA A 223 -13.95 -16.30 -12.42
N LYS A 224 -13.20 -17.24 -13.02
CA LYS A 224 -13.35 -18.68 -12.71
C LYS A 224 -12.02 -19.46 -12.67
N SER A 225 -11.25 -19.28 -11.60
CA SER A 225 -10.35 -20.35 -11.13
C SER A 225 -9.95 -20.11 -9.67
N SER A 226 -10.62 -20.83 -8.77
CA SER A 226 -10.19 -21.02 -7.38
C SER A 226 -9.11 -22.10 -7.32
N THR A 227 -8.01 -21.90 -8.04
CA THR A 227 -6.82 -22.75 -7.90
C THR A 227 -5.77 -21.95 -7.16
N SER A 228 -5.38 -22.45 -5.99
CA SER A 228 -4.33 -21.92 -5.15
C SER A 228 -3.16 -21.43 -5.99
N CYS A 229 -2.90 -20.12 -5.90
CA CYS A 229 -1.74 -19.47 -6.46
C CYS A 229 -0.50 -20.05 -5.76
N THR A 230 0.12 -21.03 -6.40
CA THR A 230 1.33 -21.69 -5.91
C THR A 230 2.49 -21.15 -6.72
N TYR A 231 2.91 -19.92 -6.42
CA TYR A 231 4.18 -19.37 -6.89
C TYR A 231 4.89 -18.62 -5.76
N LEU A 232 5.29 -19.41 -4.75
CA LEU A 232 6.48 -19.16 -3.95
C LEU A 232 7.34 -20.44 -3.98
N SER A 233 7.67 -20.92 -5.18
CA SER A 233 8.79 -21.87 -5.33
C SER A 233 10.06 -21.06 -5.60
N VAL A 234 10.70 -20.70 -4.50
CA VAL A 234 12.15 -20.78 -4.27
C VAL A 234 13.02 -20.81 -5.53
N THR A 235 13.78 -19.73 -5.74
CA THR A 235 15.17 -19.87 -6.23
C THR A 235 16.11 -19.83 -5.03
#